data_AF-A0A7C6DPT5-F1
#
_entry.id   AF-A0A7C6DPT5-F1
#
_cell.length_a   1.000
_cell.length_b   1.000
_cell.length_c   1.000
_cell.angle_alpha   90.00
_cell.angle_beta   90.00
_cell.angle_gamma   90.00
#
_symmetry.space_group_name_H-M   'P 1'
#
loop_
_entity.id
_entity.type
_entity.pdbx_description
1 polymer ?
#
loop_
_entity_poly.entity_id
_entity_poly.type
_entity_poly.pdbx_seq_one_letter_code
_entity_poly.pdbx_strand_id
1 'polypeptide(L)' 'STVYVMDERHRSIREPLSAACPCLCCQRYSLGYLHHLYQIRDPLALRLGALHNLTFYTQLMAQLESVHVDKSN' A
#
# COMPACT_ATOMS: atom_id res chain seq x y z
N SER A 1 3.49 -3.63 8.01
CA SER A 1 4.41 -2.54 8.39
C SER A 1 3.87 -1.22 7.86
N THR A 2 3.74 -0.20 8.71
CA THR A 2 3.36 1.15 8.29
C THR A 2 4.53 1.83 7.58
N VAL A 3 4.30 2.37 6.38
CA VAL A 3 5.33 3.05 5.58
C VAL A 3 4.96 4.52 5.44
N TYR A 4 5.82 5.42 5.92
CA TYR A 4 5.67 6.85 5.69
C TYR A 4 6.25 7.21 4.33
N VAL A 5 5.39 7.38 3.33
CA VAL A 5 5.79 7.57 1.93
C VAL A 5 6.69 8.79 1.72
N MET A 6 6.60 9.82 2.58
CA MET A 6 7.35 11.07 2.44
C MET A 6 8.76 11.07 3.04
N ASP A 7 9.19 9.98 3.66
CA ASP A 7 10.55 9.84 4.15
C ASP A 7 11.56 10.02 3.00
N GLU A 8 12.60 10.84 3.21
CA GLU A 8 13.60 11.16 2.19
C GLU A 8 14.31 9.92 1.65
N ARG A 9 14.49 8.89 2.50
CA ARG A 9 15.12 7.63 2.09
C ARG A 9 14.36 6.91 0.97
N HIS A 10 13.08 7.21 0.79
CA HIS A 10 12.22 6.58 -0.20
C HIS A 10 12.32 7.20 -1.60
N ARG A 11 12.95 8.38 -1.74
CA ARG A 11 13.02 9.15 -3.00
C ARG A 11 13.51 8.35 -4.21
N SER A 12 14.43 7.42 -4.00
CA SER A 12 15.11 6.66 -5.06
C SER A 12 14.76 5.16 -5.06
N ILE A 13 13.78 4.75 -4.26
CA ILE A 13 13.35 3.34 -4.17
C ILE A 13 12.56 2.97 -5.42
N ARG A 14 12.99 1.91 -6.10
CA ARG A 14 12.36 1.41 -7.34
C ARG A 14 11.38 0.28 -7.08
N GLU A 15 11.45 -0.30 -5.90
CA GLU A 15 10.56 -1.31 -5.37
C GLU A 15 9.17 -0.71 -5.09
N PRO A 16 8.10 -1.51 -5.19
CA PRO A 16 6.76 -1.07 -4.84
C PRO A 16 6.63 -0.82 -3.34
N LEU A 17 5.54 -0.14 -2.96
CA LEU A 17 5.19 0.11 -1.55
C LEU A 17 5.07 -1.20 -0.73
N SER A 18 4.53 -2.26 -1.34
CA SER A 18 4.44 -3.59 -0.74
C SER A 18 4.43 -4.68 -1.82
N ALA A 19 5.34 -5.66 -1.72
CA ALA A 19 5.41 -6.79 -2.65
C ALA A 19 4.24 -7.78 -2.49
N ALA A 20 3.57 -7.79 -1.33
CA ALA A 20 2.45 -8.70 -1.05
C ALA A 20 1.07 -8.11 -1.41
N CYS A 21 1.02 -6.82 -1.79
CA CYS A 21 -0.25 -6.15 -2.08
C CYS A 21 -0.58 -6.25 -3.58
N PRO A 22 -1.75 -6.80 -3.96
CA PRO A 22 -2.14 -6.96 -5.36
C PRO A 22 -2.80 -5.71 -5.94
N CYS A 23 -2.70 -4.54 -5.31
CA CYS A 23 -3.34 -3.33 -5.82
C CYS A 23 -2.57 -2.73 -7.00
N LEU A 24 -3.27 -1.97 -7.85
CA LEU A 24 -2.66 -1.29 -9.02
C LEU A 24 -1.43 -0.45 -8.64
N CYS A 25 -1.49 0.19 -7.48
CA CYS A 25 -0.41 0.99 -6.93
C CYS A 25 0.88 0.17 -6.78
N CYS A 26 0.79 -0.97 -6.08
CA CYS A 26 1.93 -1.84 -5.82
C CYS A 26 2.37 -2.66 -7.04
N GLN A 27 1.51 -2.86 -8.03
CA GLN A 27 1.86 -3.59 -9.25
C GLN A 27 2.58 -2.74 -10.29
N ARG A 28 2.29 -1.43 -10.35
CA ARG A 28 2.74 -0.57 -11.46
C ARG A 28 3.65 0.58 -11.06
N TYR A 29 3.69 0.94 -9.78
CA TYR A 29 4.40 2.14 -9.32
C TYR A 29 5.38 1.81 -8.21
N SER A 30 6.53 2.48 -8.25
CA SER A 30 7.53 2.38 -7.19
C SER A 30 7.20 3.29 -6.01
N LEU A 31 7.79 2.98 -4.86
CA LEU A 31 7.71 3.81 -3.67
C LEU A 31 8.34 5.20 -3.90
N GLY A 32 9.42 5.29 -4.68
CA GLY A 32 10.03 6.57 -5.07
C GLY A 32 9.14 7.41 -5.99
N TYR A 33 8.38 6.78 -6.89
CA TYR A 33 7.42 7.49 -7.72
C TYR A 33 6.26 8.05 -6.88
N LEU A 34 5.73 7.25 -5.95
CA LEU A 34 4.75 7.70 -4.97
C LEU A 34 5.28 8.89 -4.15
N HIS A 35 6.51 8.80 -3.62
CA HIS A 35 7.18 9.90 -2.92
C HIS A 35 7.18 11.17 -3.78
N HIS A 36 7.63 11.07 -5.03
CA HIS A 36 7.61 12.22 -5.95
C HIS A 36 6.21 12.83 -6.12
N LEU A 37 5.17 12.00 -6.35
CA LEU A 37 3.79 12.49 -6.51
C LEU A 37 3.29 13.23 -5.27
N TYR A 38 3.60 12.73 -4.07
CA TYR A 38 3.26 13.42 -2.82
C TYR A 38 4.03 14.74 -2.68
N GLN A 39 5.30 14.81 -3.08
CA GLN A 39 6.08 16.06 -3.04
C GLN A 39 5.48 17.15 -3.93
N ILE A 40 5.05 16.79 -5.15
CA ILE A 40 4.45 17.75 -6.09
C ILE A 40 2.96 18.00 -5.82
N ARG A 41 2.38 17.35 -4.80
CA ARG A 41 0.97 17.42 -4.41
C ARG A 41 0.01 17.02 -5.54
N ASP A 42 0.39 16.03 -6.33
CA ASP A 42 -0.47 15.48 -7.38
C ASP A 42 -1.64 14.69 -6.73
N PRO A 43 -2.91 14.95 -7.09
CA PRO A 43 -4.06 14.19 -6.61
C PRO A 43 -3.97 12.67 -6.86
N LEU A 44 -3.20 12.23 -7.86
CA LEU A 44 -2.93 10.82 -8.12
C LEU A 44 -2.26 10.14 -6.92
N ALA A 45 -1.42 10.84 -6.16
CA ALA A 45 -0.80 10.32 -4.94
C ALA A 45 -1.86 9.83 -3.95
N LEU A 46 -2.88 10.66 -3.71
CA LEU A 46 -3.99 10.35 -2.80
C LEU A 46 -4.83 9.18 -3.31
N ARG A 47 -5.09 9.12 -4.62
CA ARG A 47 -5.84 8.00 -5.23
C ARG A 47 -5.10 6.67 -5.09
N LEU A 48 -3.80 6.67 -5.39
CA LEU A 48 -2.95 5.47 -5.29
C LEU A 48 -2.79 5.02 -3.83
N GLY A 49 -2.60 5.97 -2.91
CA GLY A 49 -2.55 5.69 -1.47
C GLY A 49 -3.86 5.12 -0.94
N ALA A 50 -5.01 5.70 -1.31
CA ALA A 50 -6.32 5.20 -0.92
C ALA A 50 -6.58 3.78 -1.46
N LEU A 51 -6.21 3.51 -2.71
CA LEU A 51 -6.34 2.19 -3.32
C LEU A 51 -5.52 1.12 -2.56
N HIS A 52 -4.26 1.45 -2.23
CA HIS A 52 -3.42 0.55 -1.44
C HIS A 52 -4.02 0.30 -0.05
N ASN A 53 -4.41 1.37 0.64
CA ASN A 53 -4.98 1.29 1.98
C ASN A 53 -6.24 0.43 2.00
N LEU A 54 -7.18 0.67 1.08
CA LEU A 54 -8.43 -0.09 1.00
C LEU A 54 -8.15 -1.57 0.73
N THR A 55 -7.27 -1.87 -0.23
CA THR A 55 -6.89 -3.26 -0.54
C THR A 55 -6.29 -3.95 0.68
N PHE A 56 -5.37 -3.28 1.37
CA PHE A 56 -4.77 -3.79 2.60
C PHE A 56 -5.82 -4.07 3.68
N TYR A 57 -6.74 -3.14 3.93
CA TYR A 57 -7.81 -3.33 4.91
C TYR A 57 -8.72 -4.51 4.53
N THR A 58 -9.11 -4.65 3.26
CA THR A 58 -9.95 -5.79 2.82
C THR A 58 -9.25 -7.14 3.05
N GLN A 59 -7.94 -7.22 2.78
CA GLN A 59 -7.16 -8.43 3.05
C GLN A 59 -7.04 -8.72 4.53
N LEU A 60 -6.81 -7.69 5.35
CA LEU A 60 -6.74 -7.83 6.79
C LEU A 60 -8.06 -8.35 7.38
N MET A 61 -9.19 -7.81 6.93
CA MET A 61 -10.52 -8.26 7.42
C MET A 61 -10.80 -9.71 7.02
N ALA A 62 -10.50 -10.09 5.77
CA ALA A 62 -10.64 -11.49 5.32
C ALA A 62 -9.77 -12.46 6.14
N GLN A 63 -8.55 -12.06 6.50
CA GLN A 63 -7.68 -12.86 7.37
C GLN A 63 -8.27 -13.00 8.77
N LEU A 64 -8.79 -11.93 9.36
CA LEU A 64 -9.42 -11.98 10.68
C LEU A 64 -10.68 -12.87 10.67
N GLU A 65 -11.49 -12.84 9.62
CA GLU A 65 -12.64 -13.73 9.46
C GLU A 65 -12.21 -15.20 9.39
N SER A 66 -11.16 -15.52 8.61
CA SER A 66 -10.66 -16.91 8.50
C SER A 66 -10.19 -17.47 9.86
N VAL A 67 -9.55 -16.66 10.70
CA VAL A 67 -9.07 -17.07 12.03
C VAL A 67 -10.22 -17.40 12.99
N HIS A 68 -11.40 -16.80 12.83
CA HIS A 68 -12.56 -17.10 13.68
C HIS A 68 -13.26 -18.39 13.27
N VAL A 69 -13.20 -18.78 11.99
CA VAL A 69 -13.79 -20.03 11.49
C VAL A 69 -13.03 -21.25 12.01
N ASP A 70 -11.70 -21.15 12.15
CA ASP A 70 -10.85 -22.28 12.55
C ASP A 70 -10.96 -22.68 14.04
N LYS A 71 -11.57 -21.84 14.90
CA LYS A 71 -11.74 -22.14 16.34
C LYS A 71 -13.04 -22.88 16.68
N SER A 72 -13.84 -23.26 15.69
CA SER A 72 -15.13 -23.94 15.88
C SER A 72 -15.17 -25.38 15.35
N ASN A 73 -14.00 -26.00 15.12
CA ASN A 73 -13.86 -27.43 14.82
C ASN A 73 -12.86 -28.08 15.80
#